data_AF-A0A5N6KK89-F1
#
_entry.id   AF-A0A5N6KK89-F1
#
_cell.length_a   1.000
_cell.length_b   1.000
_cell.length_c   1.000
_cell.angle_alpha   90.00
_cell.angle_beta   90.00
_cell.angle_gamma   90.00
#
_symmetry.space_group_name_H-M   'P 1'
#
loop_
_entity.id
_entity.type
_entity.pdbx_description
1 polymer ?
#
loop_
_entity_poly.entity_id
_entity_poly.type
_entity_poly.pdbx_seq_one_letter_code
_entity_poly.pdbx_strand_id
1 'polypeptide(L)'
;MSTAPRIGDLSNTLSITKPQLIQRLEIANLKFNTHSVKPQLQAIYGLYEIGYMKAGKYPPSKLVEMVAVWWSSTSKELKSLVDAKKLDTGHYVLTKIRCLYLLLRDAISGLQDASELQKSIDDDGAATIDALRNMSLQTVKPAAPSTIPEWILKLSGAIKSNPQAINLLLSSAFSISRGNPEEPLLLHNKTSVSVHLSDFASGKFPNFQVIKSGSKIAQVLHRMTSGCRDLISHITSKYTGILTPAKNDMIMPGFPPSVAQFLVVRPPKNLTGRLSQSNNANGGRMVLFHGTVLSFLPTILLEGLKATSTHAVRPHKRTLWMAEEPATSYLYAARLPYEGDARRWEDNSYSDCGVLLGCEFLGTRKGEVNYEHDIDGDVEIGRPQPVHVFGSPSTSLIRVRYVFILPDDTLEDYEVAPEAADLRPLMLKAFKSEIFQGA
;
A
#
# COMPACT_ATOMS: atom_id res chain seq x y z
N MET A 1 -23.35 15.50 -1.48
CA MET A 1 -21.92 15.85 -1.40
C MET A 1 -21.24 15.16 -2.57
N SER A 2 -20.55 15.90 -3.45
CA SER A 2 -19.83 15.32 -4.58
C SER A 2 -18.55 14.67 -4.05
N THR A 3 -18.33 13.39 -4.34
CA THR A 3 -17.10 12.67 -3.98
C THR A 3 -15.88 13.35 -4.58
N ALA A 4 -14.73 13.23 -3.91
CA ALA A 4 -13.48 13.72 -4.45
C ALA A 4 -13.16 12.99 -5.78
N PRO A 5 -12.58 13.70 -6.76
CA PRO A 5 -12.13 13.16 -8.04
C PRO A 5 -11.22 11.95 -7.99
N ARG A 6 -11.38 10.99 -8.92
CA ARG A 6 -10.44 9.86 -9.05
C ARG A 6 -9.47 10.10 -10.20
N ILE A 7 -8.18 9.83 -9.98
CA ILE A 7 -7.16 9.87 -11.05
C ILE A 7 -7.42 8.79 -12.11
N GLY A 8 -8.02 7.65 -11.72
CA GLY A 8 -8.42 6.60 -12.65
C GLY A 8 -9.49 7.03 -13.66
N ASP A 9 -10.32 8.01 -13.32
CA ASP A 9 -11.36 8.48 -14.25
C ASP A 9 -10.78 9.33 -15.39
N LEU A 10 -9.61 9.96 -15.16
CA LEU A 10 -8.87 10.68 -16.18
C LEU A 10 -8.21 9.76 -17.22
N SER A 11 -7.78 8.53 -16.85
CA SER A 11 -7.13 7.61 -17.79
C SER A 11 -8.06 7.20 -18.92
N ASN A 12 -9.33 6.96 -18.58
CA ASN A 12 -10.39 6.67 -19.53
C ASN A 12 -10.55 7.78 -20.59
N THR A 13 -10.27 9.04 -20.25
CA THR A 13 -10.47 10.16 -21.19
C THR A 13 -9.58 10.09 -22.43
N LEU A 14 -8.42 9.44 -22.37
CA LEU A 14 -7.50 9.36 -23.51
C LEU A 14 -8.02 8.43 -24.62
N SER A 15 -8.67 7.32 -24.26
CA SER A 15 -9.17 6.30 -25.18
C SER A 15 -10.60 6.58 -25.67
N ILE A 16 -11.40 7.36 -24.94
CA ILE A 16 -12.79 7.67 -25.30
C ILE A 16 -12.87 8.47 -26.62
N THR A 17 -13.83 8.13 -27.47
CA THR A 17 -14.12 8.82 -28.74
C THR A 17 -14.87 10.15 -28.53
N LYS A 18 -14.85 11.05 -29.52
CA LYS A 18 -15.60 12.34 -29.44
C LYS A 18 -17.11 12.13 -29.15
N PRO A 19 -17.83 11.23 -29.83
CA PRO A 19 -19.25 10.98 -29.53
C PRO A 19 -19.49 10.50 -28.08
N GLN A 20 -18.65 9.61 -27.57
CA GLN A 20 -18.75 9.14 -26.19
C GLN A 20 -18.46 10.25 -25.16
N LEU A 21 -17.52 11.16 -25.44
CA LEU A 21 -17.27 12.33 -24.59
C LEU A 21 -18.50 13.25 -24.55
N ILE A 22 -19.12 13.54 -25.69
CA ILE A 22 -20.35 14.34 -25.77
C ILE A 22 -21.44 13.71 -24.89
N GLN A 23 -21.67 12.40 -25.05
CA GLN A 23 -22.65 11.66 -24.25
C GLN A 23 -22.36 11.75 -22.74
N ARG A 24 -21.09 11.59 -22.31
CA ARG A 24 -20.72 11.70 -20.89
C ARG A 24 -20.91 13.11 -20.34
N LEU A 25 -20.59 14.14 -21.12
CA LEU A 25 -20.79 15.53 -20.74
C LEU A 25 -22.30 15.87 -20.61
N GLU A 26 -23.15 15.32 -21.47
CA GLU A 26 -24.62 15.43 -21.39
C GLU A 26 -25.16 14.74 -20.14
N ILE A 27 -24.72 13.51 -19.84
CA ILE A 27 -25.10 12.76 -18.63
C ILE A 27 -24.68 13.52 -17.36
N ALA A 28 -23.49 14.13 -17.37
CA ALA A 28 -22.99 14.97 -16.28
C ALA A 28 -23.69 16.35 -16.20
N ASN A 29 -24.62 16.64 -17.11
CA ASN A 29 -25.34 17.91 -17.25
C ASN A 29 -24.38 19.11 -17.33
N LEU A 30 -23.30 19.00 -18.09
CA LEU A 30 -22.32 20.07 -18.28
C LEU A 30 -22.68 20.93 -19.49
N LYS A 31 -22.36 22.23 -19.43
CA LYS A 31 -22.54 23.14 -20.57
C LYS A 31 -21.28 23.12 -21.44
N PHE A 32 -21.41 22.72 -22.71
CA PHE A 32 -20.30 22.68 -23.67
C PHE A 32 -20.81 22.94 -25.10
N ASN A 33 -19.90 23.26 -26.03
CA ASN A 33 -20.21 23.36 -27.45
C ASN A 33 -19.97 22.00 -28.13
N THR A 34 -21.01 21.40 -28.72
CA THR A 34 -20.95 20.09 -29.39
C THR A 34 -19.99 20.07 -30.60
N HIS A 35 -19.70 21.25 -31.18
CA HIS A 35 -18.74 21.41 -32.27
C HIS A 35 -17.28 21.50 -31.79
N SER A 36 -17.02 21.58 -30.47
CA SER A 36 -15.65 21.64 -29.92
C SER A 36 -14.79 20.47 -30.38
N VAL A 37 -13.48 20.68 -30.50
CA VAL A 37 -12.54 19.60 -30.85
C VAL A 37 -12.40 18.61 -29.69
N LYS A 38 -11.99 17.36 -29.97
CA LYS A 38 -11.87 16.31 -28.95
C LYS A 38 -11.06 16.74 -27.72
N PRO A 39 -9.88 17.40 -27.84
CA PRO A 39 -9.13 17.84 -26.67
C PRO A 39 -9.85 18.87 -25.77
N GLN A 40 -10.68 19.74 -26.35
CA GLN A 40 -11.50 20.67 -25.57
C GLN A 40 -12.59 19.93 -24.79
N LEU A 41 -13.24 18.94 -25.41
CA LEU A 41 -14.22 18.11 -24.72
C LEU A 41 -13.57 17.26 -23.60
N GLN A 42 -12.37 16.73 -23.84
CA GLN A 42 -11.57 16.04 -22.82
C GLN A 42 -11.19 16.97 -21.68
N ALA A 43 -10.79 18.21 -21.97
CA ALA A 43 -10.46 19.21 -20.96
C ALA A 43 -11.67 19.54 -20.07
N ILE A 44 -12.84 19.76 -20.66
CA ILE A 44 -14.09 20.03 -19.92
C ILE A 44 -14.44 18.85 -19.02
N TYR A 45 -14.41 17.63 -19.56
CA TYR A 45 -14.73 16.43 -18.80
C TYR A 45 -13.69 16.17 -17.70
N GLY A 46 -12.39 16.36 -17.99
CA GLY A 46 -11.32 16.26 -17.00
C GLY A 46 -11.47 17.26 -15.85
N LEU A 47 -11.87 18.51 -16.13
CA LEU A 47 -12.18 19.53 -15.11
C LEU A 47 -13.38 19.15 -14.23
N TYR A 48 -14.37 18.45 -14.80
CA TYR A 48 -15.49 17.90 -14.04
C TYR A 48 -15.11 16.70 -13.19
N GLU A 49 -14.36 15.75 -13.75
CA GLU A 49 -13.84 14.61 -13.01
C GLU A 49 -13.00 15.07 -11.82
N ILE A 50 -12.20 16.13 -12.00
CA ILE A 50 -11.46 16.78 -10.90
C ILE A 50 -12.27 17.71 -9.99
N GLY A 51 -13.60 17.70 -10.09
CA GLY A 51 -14.50 18.36 -9.15
C GLY A 51 -14.44 19.89 -9.19
N TYR A 52 -13.66 20.46 -10.12
CA TYR A 52 -13.58 21.89 -10.35
C TYR A 52 -14.87 22.42 -10.97
N MET A 53 -15.43 21.65 -11.92
CA MET A 53 -16.71 21.97 -12.54
C MET A 53 -17.88 21.30 -11.84
N LYS A 54 -18.99 22.04 -11.75
CA LYS A 54 -20.30 21.53 -11.30
C LYS A 54 -21.27 21.48 -12.46
N ALA A 55 -22.26 20.58 -12.37
CA ALA A 55 -23.37 20.51 -13.31
C ALA A 55 -24.00 21.90 -13.58
N GLY A 56 -24.35 22.14 -14.84
CA GLY A 56 -25.03 23.34 -15.32
C GLY A 56 -24.13 24.56 -15.58
N LYS A 57 -22.82 24.48 -15.32
CA LYS A 57 -21.88 25.61 -15.51
C LYS A 57 -21.04 25.49 -16.78
N TYR A 58 -20.74 26.63 -17.40
CA TYR A 58 -19.69 26.73 -18.42
C TYR A 58 -18.33 26.86 -17.74
N PRO A 59 -17.30 26.12 -18.20
CA PRO A 59 -15.95 26.33 -17.74
C PRO A 59 -15.37 27.66 -18.27
N PRO A 60 -14.41 28.27 -17.57
CA PRO A 60 -13.68 29.42 -18.08
C PRO A 60 -12.97 29.06 -19.40
N SER A 61 -13.25 29.77 -20.49
CA SER A 61 -12.75 29.44 -21.83
C SER A 61 -11.22 29.33 -21.87
N LYS A 62 -10.51 30.28 -21.24
CA LYS A 62 -9.04 30.27 -21.14
C LYS A 62 -8.50 29.02 -20.44
N LEU A 63 -9.17 28.54 -19.39
CA LEU A 63 -8.76 27.33 -18.69
C LEU A 63 -8.96 26.09 -19.58
N VAL A 64 -10.09 26.01 -20.29
CA VAL A 64 -10.34 24.91 -21.25
C VAL A 64 -9.30 24.89 -22.36
N GLU A 65 -8.97 26.04 -22.94
CA GLU A 65 -7.97 26.15 -24.00
C GLU A 65 -6.60 25.68 -23.53
N MET A 66 -6.15 26.16 -22.35
CA MET A 66 -4.89 25.74 -21.76
C MET A 66 -4.86 24.22 -21.50
N VAL A 67 -5.91 23.67 -20.91
CA VAL A 67 -6.00 22.24 -20.59
C VAL A 67 -6.08 21.38 -21.86
N ALA A 68 -6.77 21.85 -22.90
CA ALA A 68 -6.88 21.17 -24.18
C ALA A 68 -5.52 21.03 -24.89
N VAL A 69 -4.64 22.03 -24.75
CA VAL A 69 -3.26 21.95 -25.23
C VAL A 69 -2.52 20.81 -24.53
N TRP A 70 -2.68 20.65 -23.22
CA TRP A 70 -2.03 19.57 -22.47
C TRP A 70 -2.52 18.19 -22.90
N TRP A 71 -3.83 18.01 -23.12
CA TRP A 71 -4.36 16.72 -23.60
C TRP A 71 -3.81 16.32 -24.96
N SER A 72 -3.53 17.31 -25.82
CA SER A 72 -2.94 17.13 -27.14
C SER A 72 -1.42 16.93 -27.10
N SER A 73 -0.77 17.28 -25.99
CA SER A 73 0.69 17.19 -25.83
C SER A 73 1.16 15.74 -25.68
N THR A 74 2.40 15.47 -26.07
CA THR A 74 3.08 14.20 -25.83
C THR A 74 3.42 14.03 -24.35
N SER A 75 3.64 12.79 -23.91
CA SER A 75 4.09 12.51 -22.53
C SER A 75 5.40 13.21 -22.19
N LYS A 76 6.30 13.39 -23.17
CA LYS A 76 7.59 14.08 -22.99
C LYS A 76 7.41 15.56 -22.71
N GLU A 77 6.57 16.25 -23.50
CA GLU A 77 6.29 17.68 -23.32
C GLU A 77 5.63 17.95 -21.96
N LEU A 78 4.70 17.08 -21.55
CA LEU A 78 4.03 17.21 -20.25
C LEU A 78 4.99 17.00 -19.07
N LYS A 79 5.90 16.03 -19.16
CA LYS A 79 6.97 15.85 -18.15
C LYS A 79 7.84 17.10 -18.04
N SER A 80 8.34 17.61 -19.17
CA SER A 80 9.12 18.84 -19.19
C SER A 80 8.39 20.03 -18.57
N LEU A 81 7.07 20.13 -18.79
CA LEU A 81 6.26 21.20 -18.22
C LEU A 81 6.06 21.04 -16.70
N VAL A 82 5.84 19.82 -16.22
CA VAL A 82 5.78 19.50 -14.79
C VAL A 82 7.10 19.85 -14.10
N ASP A 83 8.23 19.48 -14.71
CA ASP A 83 9.57 19.78 -14.20
C ASP A 83 9.85 21.29 -14.19
N ALA A 84 9.49 22.00 -15.27
CA ALA A 84 9.67 23.44 -15.39
C ALA A 84 8.87 24.22 -14.33
N LYS A 85 7.67 23.74 -13.99
CA LYS A 85 6.83 24.28 -12.92
C LYS A 85 7.27 23.84 -11.51
N LYS A 86 8.26 22.94 -11.40
CA LYS A 86 8.73 22.36 -10.14
C LYS A 86 7.59 21.78 -9.31
N LEU A 87 6.62 21.14 -9.98
CA LEU A 87 5.51 20.51 -9.27
C LEU A 87 6.03 19.29 -8.52
N ASP A 88 5.54 19.07 -7.30
CA ASP A 88 5.91 17.91 -6.51
C ASP A 88 5.36 16.64 -7.18
N THR A 89 6.27 15.85 -7.74
CA THR A 89 5.97 14.60 -8.43
C THR A 89 5.94 13.42 -7.46
N GLY A 90 6.41 13.60 -6.22
CA GLY A 90 6.72 12.52 -5.29
C GLY A 90 7.73 11.52 -5.87
N HIS A 91 7.64 10.26 -5.44
CA HIS A 91 8.45 9.15 -5.95
C HIS A 91 7.75 8.38 -7.09
N TYR A 92 6.78 8.99 -7.76
CA TYR A 92 5.95 8.30 -8.74
C TYR A 92 6.53 8.38 -10.16
N VAL A 93 6.36 7.32 -10.94
CA VAL A 93 6.60 7.37 -12.39
C VAL A 93 5.59 8.33 -13.02
N LEU A 94 6.09 9.34 -13.71
CA LEU A 94 5.24 10.31 -14.40
C LEU A 94 4.60 9.69 -15.64
N THR A 95 3.38 9.20 -15.51
CA THR A 95 2.53 8.86 -16.67
C THR A 95 1.90 10.11 -17.27
N LYS A 96 1.43 10.04 -18.52
CA LYS A 96 0.73 11.17 -19.18
C LYS A 96 -0.42 11.71 -18.32
N ILE A 97 -1.23 10.80 -17.77
CA ILE A 97 -2.37 11.11 -16.91
C ILE A 97 -1.93 11.79 -15.62
N ARG A 98 -0.85 11.31 -15.01
CA ARG A 98 -0.33 11.91 -13.78
C ARG A 98 0.16 13.34 -14.04
N CYS A 99 0.87 13.58 -15.14
CA CYS A 99 1.25 14.94 -15.53
C CYS A 99 0.03 15.85 -15.72
N LEU A 100 -1.00 15.38 -16.44
CA LEU A 100 -2.25 16.13 -16.64
C LEU A 100 -2.90 16.48 -15.29
N TYR A 101 -2.99 15.52 -14.38
CA TYR A 101 -3.56 15.74 -13.04
C TYR A 101 -2.78 16.79 -12.23
N LEU A 102 -1.44 16.71 -12.22
CA LEU A 102 -0.58 17.67 -11.50
C LEU A 102 -0.73 19.08 -12.07
N LEU A 103 -0.70 19.21 -13.41
CA LEU A 103 -0.85 20.50 -14.10
C LEU A 103 -2.24 21.12 -13.87
N LEU A 104 -3.29 20.30 -13.89
CA LEU A 104 -4.65 20.75 -13.58
C LEU A 104 -4.77 21.27 -12.15
N ARG A 105 -4.23 20.52 -11.18
CA ARG A 105 -4.27 20.92 -9.78
C ARG A 105 -3.54 22.23 -9.55
N ASP A 106 -2.34 22.38 -10.11
CA ASP A 106 -1.55 23.63 -10.06
C ASP A 106 -2.32 24.83 -10.64
N ALA A 107 -2.89 24.67 -11.84
CA ALA A 107 -3.66 25.73 -12.49
C ALA A 107 -4.91 26.13 -11.68
N ILE A 108 -5.57 25.17 -11.05
CA ILE A 108 -6.74 25.46 -10.21
C ILE A 108 -6.34 26.17 -8.92
N SER A 109 -5.27 25.73 -8.26
CA SER A 109 -4.75 26.38 -7.06
C SER A 109 -4.38 27.83 -7.34
N GLY A 110 -3.67 28.09 -8.45
CA GLY A 110 -3.33 29.47 -8.83
C GLY A 110 -4.56 30.36 -9.11
N LEU A 111 -5.68 29.80 -9.57
CA LEU A 111 -6.94 30.53 -9.75
C LEU A 111 -7.67 30.79 -8.43
N GLN A 112 -7.58 29.87 -7.47
CA GLN A 112 -8.14 30.05 -6.12
C GLN A 112 -7.37 31.11 -5.36
N ASP A 113 -6.03 31.05 -5.39
CA ASP A 113 -5.16 32.05 -4.78
C ASP A 113 -5.43 33.44 -5.37
N ALA A 114 -5.59 33.56 -6.68
CA ALA A 114 -5.93 34.83 -7.33
C ALA A 114 -7.34 35.34 -6.95
N SER A 115 -8.31 34.44 -6.79
CA SER A 115 -9.67 34.81 -6.38
C SER A 115 -9.76 35.21 -4.89
N GLU A 116 -8.96 34.58 -4.03
CA GLU A 116 -8.85 34.93 -2.61
C GLU A 116 -8.03 36.20 -2.42
N LEU A 117 -6.98 36.41 -3.23
CA LEU A 117 -6.22 37.65 -3.26
C LEU A 117 -7.08 38.82 -3.73
N GLN A 118 -7.92 38.64 -4.75
CA GLN A 118 -8.86 39.67 -5.19
C GLN A 118 -9.89 39.98 -4.10
N LYS A 119 -10.44 38.97 -3.40
CA LYS A 119 -11.32 39.18 -2.24
C LYS A 119 -10.62 39.82 -1.04
N SER A 120 -9.38 39.46 -0.75
CA SER A 120 -8.58 40.02 0.34
C SER A 120 -8.21 41.48 0.11
N ILE A 121 -7.97 41.86 -1.15
CA ILE A 121 -7.76 43.25 -1.55
C ILE A 121 -9.06 44.06 -1.43
N ASP A 122 -10.20 43.41 -1.66
CA ASP A 122 -11.51 44.05 -1.57
C ASP A 122 -12.06 44.14 -0.11
N ASP A 123 -11.69 43.20 0.78
CA ASP A 123 -12.31 43.06 2.10
C ASP A 123 -11.46 43.54 3.31
N ASP A 124 -10.11 43.63 3.23
CA ASP A 124 -9.31 43.64 4.48
C ASP A 124 -8.09 44.58 4.54
N GLY A 125 -8.30 45.84 4.17
CA GLY A 125 -7.39 46.93 4.53
C GLY A 125 -7.62 47.47 5.95
N ALA A 126 -7.36 46.70 7.03
CA ALA A 126 -6.79 47.23 8.30
C ALA A 126 -6.79 46.28 9.54
N ALA A 127 -7.62 45.24 9.65
CA ALA A 127 -7.97 44.72 11.00
C ALA A 127 -7.21 43.45 11.48
N THR A 128 -6.64 42.65 10.58
CA THR A 128 -6.32 41.24 10.91
C THR A 128 -4.92 41.00 11.51
N ILE A 129 -4.02 42.00 11.51
CA ILE A 129 -2.63 41.81 11.95
C ILE A 129 -2.46 41.86 13.49
N ASP A 130 -3.36 42.51 14.24
CA ASP A 130 -3.21 42.65 15.70
C ASP A 130 -3.78 41.46 16.50
N ALA A 131 -4.67 40.65 15.92
CA ALA A 131 -5.27 39.51 16.62
C ALA A 131 -4.31 38.30 16.74
N LEU A 132 -3.42 38.10 15.76
CA LEU A 132 -2.49 36.97 15.74
C LEU A 132 -1.28 37.14 16.66
N ARG A 133 -0.99 38.38 17.10
CA ARG A 133 0.13 38.66 18.02
C ARG A 133 -0.15 38.31 19.48
N ASN A 134 -1.43 38.23 19.88
CA ASN A 134 -1.82 38.09 21.29
C ASN A 134 -2.12 36.65 21.75
N MET A 135 -2.05 35.65 20.87
CA MET A 135 -2.33 34.24 21.22
C MET A 135 -1.08 33.38 21.51
N SER A 136 0.13 33.93 21.46
CA SER A 136 1.38 33.13 21.44
C SER A 136 2.16 32.99 22.77
N LEU A 137 1.63 33.40 23.93
CA LEU A 137 2.39 33.31 25.20
C LEU A 137 1.53 32.89 26.41
N GLN A 138 1.12 31.62 26.45
CA GLN A 138 0.81 30.95 27.71
C GLN A 138 1.59 29.64 27.80
N THR A 139 2.81 29.72 28.33
CA THR A 139 3.64 28.55 28.68
C THR A 139 3.13 27.95 29.98
N VAL A 140 2.34 26.88 29.90
CA VAL A 140 1.97 26.05 31.05
C VAL A 140 3.22 25.32 31.56
N LYS A 141 3.58 25.55 32.82
CA LYS A 141 4.71 24.88 33.50
C LYS A 141 4.40 23.37 33.60
N PRO A 142 5.20 22.48 32.99
CA PRO A 142 4.90 21.05 33.01
C PRO A 142 5.01 20.51 34.44
N ALA A 143 3.97 19.79 34.88
CA ALA A 143 3.98 19.03 36.12
C ALA A 143 5.17 18.04 36.13
N ALA A 144 5.71 17.78 37.33
CA ALA A 144 6.82 16.84 37.50
C ALA A 144 6.52 15.50 36.81
N PRO A 145 7.49 14.91 36.08
CA PRO A 145 7.23 13.72 35.27
C PRO A 145 6.83 12.56 36.17
N SER A 146 5.61 12.06 36.00
CA SER A 146 5.16 10.81 36.58
C SER A 146 6.13 9.68 36.18
N THR A 147 6.56 8.88 37.15
CA THR A 147 7.45 7.74 36.91
C THR A 147 6.86 6.82 35.84
N ILE A 148 7.61 6.55 34.77
CA ILE A 148 7.15 5.68 33.68
C ILE A 148 6.96 4.25 34.23
N PRO A 149 5.77 3.64 34.06
CA PRO A 149 5.52 2.27 34.53
C PRO A 149 6.48 1.23 33.92
N GLU A 150 6.87 0.22 34.70
CA GLU A 150 7.82 -0.82 34.29
C GLU A 150 7.39 -1.58 33.02
N TRP A 151 6.09 -1.84 32.87
CA TRP A 151 5.57 -2.54 31.69
C TRP A 151 5.75 -1.71 30.40
N ILE A 152 5.73 -0.38 30.47
CA ILE A 152 6.03 0.50 29.33
C ILE A 152 7.51 0.42 28.98
N LEU A 153 8.40 0.30 29.97
CA LEU A 153 9.83 0.10 29.74
C LEU A 153 10.10 -1.25 29.06
N LYS A 154 9.42 -2.32 29.49
CA LYS A 154 9.49 -3.64 28.84
C LYS A 154 9.00 -3.57 27.38
N LEU A 155 7.85 -2.92 27.17
CA LEU A 155 7.27 -2.73 25.84
C LEU A 155 8.21 -1.94 24.91
N SER A 156 8.79 -0.86 25.43
CA SER A 156 9.80 -0.07 24.72
C SER A 156 11.03 -0.89 24.34
N GLY A 157 11.52 -1.74 25.25
CA GLY A 157 12.63 -2.65 24.95
C GLY A 157 12.32 -3.61 23.81
N ALA A 158 11.10 -4.16 23.78
CA ALA A 158 10.64 -5.04 22.70
C ALA A 158 10.51 -4.30 21.35
N ILE A 159 10.04 -3.06 21.35
CA ILE A 159 10.00 -2.24 20.12
C ILE A 159 11.41 -1.93 19.64
N LYS A 160 12.29 -1.52 20.56
CA LYS A 160 13.69 -1.17 20.26
C LYS A 160 14.46 -2.34 19.66
N SER A 161 14.18 -3.58 20.07
CA SER A 161 14.89 -4.74 19.54
C SER A 161 14.54 -5.04 18.08
N ASN A 162 13.35 -4.65 17.61
CA ASN A 162 12.93 -4.85 16.21
C ASN A 162 11.92 -3.79 15.72
N PRO A 163 12.34 -2.52 15.55
CA PRO A 163 11.43 -1.44 15.20
C PRO A 163 10.87 -1.58 13.78
N GLN A 164 11.62 -2.24 12.88
CA GLN A 164 11.18 -2.48 11.50
C GLN A 164 9.98 -3.42 11.43
N ALA A 165 10.01 -4.55 12.14
CA ALA A 165 8.88 -5.47 12.18
C ALA A 165 7.66 -4.84 12.88
N ILE A 166 7.86 -4.05 13.93
CA ILE A 166 6.76 -3.34 14.61
C ILE A 166 6.09 -2.34 13.67
N ASN A 167 6.86 -1.53 12.94
CA ASN A 167 6.30 -0.62 11.94
C ASN A 167 5.55 -1.36 10.84
N LEU A 168 6.09 -2.48 10.34
CA LEU A 168 5.41 -3.29 9.33
C LEU A 168 4.05 -3.80 9.84
N LEU A 169 4.00 -4.33 11.07
CA LEU A 169 2.76 -4.83 11.66
C LEU A 169 1.74 -3.72 11.96
N LEU A 170 2.22 -2.53 12.36
CA LEU A 170 1.35 -1.35 12.47
C LEU A 170 0.82 -0.90 11.11
N SER A 171 1.62 -1.03 10.05
CA SER A 171 1.19 -0.74 8.67
C SER A 171 0.10 -1.69 8.23
N SER A 172 0.23 -2.97 8.57
CA SER A 172 -0.84 -3.95 8.36
C SER A 172 -2.10 -3.62 9.17
N ALA A 173 -1.96 -3.23 10.44
CA ALA A 173 -3.09 -2.80 11.27
C ALA A 173 -3.80 -1.59 10.65
N PHE A 174 -3.05 -0.59 10.20
CA PHE A 174 -3.57 0.55 9.46
C PHE A 174 -4.30 0.12 8.18
N SER A 175 -3.71 -0.79 7.40
CA SER A 175 -4.35 -1.35 6.19
C SER A 175 -5.66 -2.09 6.50
N ILE A 176 -5.77 -2.76 7.64
CA ILE A 176 -7.03 -3.38 8.10
C ILE A 176 -8.05 -2.30 8.47
N SER A 177 -7.66 -1.32 9.29
CA SER A 177 -8.55 -0.21 9.68
C SER A 177 -9.04 0.61 8.47
N ARG A 178 -8.23 0.74 7.42
CA ARG A 178 -8.64 1.39 6.17
C ARG A 178 -9.77 0.65 5.45
N GLY A 179 -9.80 -0.68 5.54
CA GLY A 179 -10.87 -1.49 4.93
C GLY A 179 -12.22 -1.34 5.63
N ASN A 180 -12.22 -0.99 6.93
CA ASN A 180 -13.43 -0.83 7.74
C ASN A 180 -13.26 0.39 8.68
N PRO A 181 -13.31 1.64 8.18
CA PRO A 181 -12.93 2.83 8.94
C PRO A 181 -13.83 3.13 10.15
N GLU A 182 -15.10 2.72 10.08
CA GLU A 182 -16.11 2.93 11.13
C GLU A 182 -16.06 1.87 12.23
N GLU A 183 -15.41 0.73 11.98
CA GLU A 183 -15.34 -0.36 12.94
C GLU A 183 -14.04 -0.31 13.75
N PRO A 184 -14.08 -0.72 15.04
CA PRO A 184 -12.86 -0.96 15.78
C PRO A 184 -11.96 -1.97 15.06
N LEU A 185 -10.65 -1.75 15.13
CA LEU A 185 -9.68 -2.66 14.55
C LEU A 185 -9.83 -4.07 15.15
N LEU A 186 -10.26 -5.01 14.30
CA LEU A 186 -10.30 -6.44 14.62
C LEU A 186 -8.98 -7.09 14.20
N LEU A 187 -8.15 -7.42 15.18
CA LEU A 187 -6.98 -8.25 14.95
C LEU A 187 -7.37 -9.74 15.04
N HIS A 188 -6.39 -10.61 14.76
CA HIS A 188 -6.54 -12.06 14.79
C HIS A 188 -7.32 -12.57 16.04
N ASN A 189 -8.16 -13.61 15.84
CA ASN A 189 -9.13 -14.15 16.80
C ASN A 189 -10.21 -13.17 17.27
N LYS A 190 -10.56 -12.16 16.46
CA LYS A 190 -11.58 -11.15 16.80
C LYS A 190 -11.25 -10.40 18.09
N THR A 191 -9.96 -10.27 18.41
CA THR A 191 -9.56 -9.39 19.51
C THR A 191 -9.78 -7.97 19.02
N SER A 192 -10.88 -7.36 19.48
CA SER A 192 -11.18 -5.97 19.18
C SER A 192 -10.25 -5.08 19.98
N VAL A 193 -9.52 -4.22 19.28
CA VAL A 193 -8.77 -3.13 19.90
C VAL A 193 -9.48 -1.83 19.51
N SER A 194 -9.75 -0.97 20.49
CA SER A 194 -10.38 0.34 20.26
C SER A 194 -9.37 1.32 19.66
N VAL A 195 -8.96 1.04 18.41
CA VAL A 195 -8.15 1.91 17.56
C VAL A 195 -8.92 2.14 16.29
N HIS A 196 -9.08 3.42 15.94
CA HIS A 196 -9.75 3.85 14.72
C HIS A 196 -8.74 4.34 13.69
N LEU A 197 -9.16 4.45 12.43
CA LEU A 197 -8.33 5.00 11.36
C LEU A 197 -7.78 6.41 11.70
N SER A 198 -8.57 7.22 12.40
CA SER A 198 -8.19 8.57 12.83
C SER A 198 -7.04 8.60 13.83
N ASP A 199 -6.80 7.53 14.58
CA ASP A 199 -5.66 7.44 15.49
C ASP A 199 -4.33 7.36 14.72
N PHE A 200 -4.31 6.66 13.60
CA PHE A 200 -3.15 6.65 12.70
C PHE A 200 -2.97 8.01 12.01
N ALA A 201 -4.06 8.56 11.47
CA ALA A 201 -4.02 9.83 10.74
C ALA A 201 -3.68 11.06 11.60
N SER A 202 -3.80 10.97 12.92
CA SER A 202 -3.43 12.04 13.86
C SER A 202 -1.98 11.98 14.32
N GLY A 203 -1.16 11.10 13.73
CA GLY A 203 0.27 10.98 14.06
C GLY A 203 0.53 10.38 15.44
N LYS A 204 -0.46 9.68 16.03
CA LYS A 204 -0.29 9.05 17.36
C LYS A 204 0.69 7.88 17.33
N PHE A 205 0.93 7.31 16.16
CA PHE A 205 1.95 6.28 15.95
C PHE A 205 3.14 6.90 15.21
N PRO A 206 4.29 7.13 15.89
CA PRO A 206 5.48 7.55 15.19
C PRO A 206 6.13 6.38 14.47
N ASN A 207 7.00 6.70 13.52
CA ASN A 207 7.90 5.72 12.94
C ASN A 207 8.93 5.27 14.00
N PHE A 208 8.79 4.06 14.54
CA PHE A 208 9.70 3.61 15.61
C PHE A 208 11.14 3.35 15.11
N GLN A 209 11.37 3.23 13.81
CA GLN A 209 12.72 3.07 13.25
C GLN A 209 13.55 4.35 13.43
N VAL A 210 12.92 5.54 13.45
CA VAL A 210 13.65 6.80 13.66
C VAL A 210 13.98 7.04 15.14
N ILE A 211 13.29 6.36 16.07
CA ILE A 211 13.48 6.52 17.51
C ILE A 211 14.47 5.49 18.04
N LYS A 212 15.76 5.84 18.04
CA LYS A 212 16.84 4.92 18.49
C LYS A 212 16.87 4.64 20.00
N SER A 213 16.28 5.52 20.81
CA SER A 213 16.35 5.44 22.28
C SER A 213 15.13 4.76 22.89
N GLY A 214 15.35 3.73 23.71
CA GLY A 214 14.28 3.08 24.48
C GLY A 214 13.60 4.03 25.47
N SER A 215 14.32 4.97 26.08
CA SER A 215 13.67 5.94 26.96
C SER A 215 12.73 6.88 26.20
N LYS A 216 13.10 7.27 24.96
CA LYS A 216 12.23 8.07 24.09
C LYS A 216 11.01 7.28 23.63
N ILE A 217 11.18 6.02 23.23
CA ILE A 217 10.05 5.13 22.90
C ILE A 217 9.10 5.02 24.11
N ALA A 218 9.63 4.81 25.32
CA ALA A 218 8.82 4.71 26.53
C ALA A 218 8.03 6.00 26.82
N GLN A 219 8.65 7.17 26.63
CA GLN A 219 7.96 8.46 26.77
C GLN A 219 6.85 8.64 25.74
N VAL A 220 7.07 8.24 24.48
CA VAL A 220 6.03 8.24 23.45
C VAL A 220 4.87 7.34 23.89
N LEU A 221 5.15 6.09 24.24
CA LEU A 221 4.13 5.13 24.67
C LEU A 221 3.33 5.65 25.87
N HIS A 222 3.99 6.27 26.84
CA HIS A 222 3.33 6.86 28.02
C HIS A 222 2.31 7.95 27.64
N ARG A 223 2.54 8.70 26.55
CA ARG A 223 1.66 9.78 26.07
C ARG A 223 0.55 9.32 25.12
N MET A 224 0.61 8.08 24.60
CA MET A 224 -0.41 7.55 23.70
C MET A 224 -1.78 7.39 24.40
N THR A 225 -2.85 7.20 23.63
CA THR A 225 -4.14 6.78 24.20
C THR A 225 -4.07 5.32 24.66
N SER A 226 -5.02 4.88 25.50
CA SER A 226 -5.10 3.47 25.93
C SER A 226 -5.20 2.52 24.74
N GLY A 227 -6.11 2.77 23.80
CA GLY A 227 -6.29 1.93 22.61
C GLY A 227 -5.01 1.80 21.77
N CYS A 228 -4.27 2.88 21.56
CA CYS A 228 -2.98 2.84 20.85
C CYS A 228 -1.94 1.99 21.59
N ARG A 229 -1.87 2.10 22.93
CA ARG A 229 -0.99 1.26 23.74
C ARG A 229 -1.40 -0.21 23.70
N ASP A 230 -2.69 -0.49 23.73
CA ASP A 230 -3.23 -1.85 23.69
C ASP A 230 -2.90 -2.52 22.36
N LEU A 231 -2.98 -1.78 21.23
CA LEU A 231 -2.53 -2.26 19.93
C LEU A 231 -1.04 -2.63 19.93
N ILE A 232 -0.17 -1.74 20.43
CA ILE A 232 1.27 -1.98 20.48
C ILE A 232 1.59 -3.17 21.40
N SER A 233 0.93 -3.25 22.55
CA SER A 233 1.04 -4.37 23.49
C SER A 233 0.59 -5.68 22.83
N HIS A 234 -0.50 -5.67 22.07
CA HIS A 234 -0.96 -6.83 21.31
C HIS A 234 0.07 -7.26 20.25
N ILE A 235 0.56 -6.31 19.43
CA ILE A 235 1.54 -6.60 18.37
C ILE A 235 2.81 -7.20 18.98
N THR A 236 3.37 -6.56 20.01
CA THR A 236 4.59 -7.05 20.65
C THR A 236 4.38 -8.39 21.34
N SER A 237 3.26 -8.62 22.03
CA SER A 237 3.02 -9.91 22.70
C SER A 237 2.81 -11.08 21.74
N LYS A 238 2.20 -10.85 20.58
CA LYS A 238 1.85 -11.91 19.62
C LYS A 238 2.91 -12.17 18.55
N TYR A 239 3.59 -11.12 18.08
CA TYR A 239 4.45 -11.21 16.90
C TYR A 239 5.95 -11.07 17.19
N THR A 240 6.34 -10.76 18.43
CA THR A 240 7.76 -10.68 18.80
C THR A 240 8.45 -12.02 18.52
N GLY A 241 9.55 -11.93 17.75
CA GLY A 241 10.34 -13.09 17.36
C GLY A 241 9.69 -13.95 16.26
N ILE A 242 8.61 -13.50 15.61
CA ILE A 242 8.12 -14.14 14.38
C ILE A 242 8.84 -13.56 13.16
N LEU A 243 8.92 -12.23 13.07
CA LEU A 243 9.59 -11.51 11.99
C LEU A 243 10.93 -10.97 12.42
N THR A 244 11.93 -11.05 11.55
CA THR A 244 13.22 -10.38 11.69
C THR A 244 13.63 -9.78 10.34
N PRO A 245 14.07 -8.52 10.26
CA PRO A 245 14.60 -7.98 9.01
C PRO A 245 15.75 -8.84 8.47
N ALA A 246 15.72 -9.14 7.18
CA ALA A 246 16.81 -9.85 6.53
C ALA A 246 18.08 -8.98 6.56
N LYS A 247 19.23 -9.61 6.81
CA LYS A 247 20.54 -8.95 6.89
C LYS A 247 21.58 -9.83 6.21
N ASN A 248 22.64 -9.20 5.72
CA ASN A 248 23.82 -9.88 5.16
C ASN A 248 23.43 -10.89 4.05
N ASP A 249 23.89 -12.14 4.18
CA ASP A 249 23.67 -13.27 3.28
C ASP A 249 22.22 -13.78 3.25
N MET A 250 21.37 -13.30 4.15
CA MET A 250 19.95 -13.63 4.16
C MET A 250 19.10 -12.70 3.28
N ILE A 251 19.68 -11.64 2.72
CA ILE A 251 19.01 -10.76 1.75
C ILE A 251 18.98 -11.48 0.41
N MET A 252 17.80 -11.62 -0.18
CA MET A 252 17.64 -12.19 -1.52
C MET A 252 18.03 -11.14 -2.57
N PRO A 253 18.97 -11.45 -3.47
CA PRO A 253 19.39 -10.53 -4.53
C PRO A 253 18.32 -10.41 -5.61
N GLY A 254 18.51 -9.45 -6.53
CA GLY A 254 17.63 -9.22 -7.67
C GLY A 254 16.42 -8.32 -7.38
N PHE A 255 16.00 -8.22 -6.11
CA PHE A 255 15.02 -7.19 -5.71
C PHE A 255 15.65 -5.79 -5.68
N PRO A 256 14.89 -4.73 -6.01
CA PRO A 256 15.32 -3.35 -5.83
C PRO A 256 15.71 -3.05 -4.37
N PRO A 257 16.65 -2.10 -4.13
CA PRO A 257 17.01 -1.68 -2.78
C PRO A 257 15.85 -1.13 -1.96
N SER A 258 14.78 -0.67 -2.61
CA SER A 258 13.56 -0.17 -1.95
C SER A 258 12.68 -1.30 -1.37
N VAL A 259 12.85 -2.55 -1.82
CA VAL A 259 12.08 -3.70 -1.33
C VAL A 259 12.63 -4.16 0.02
N ALA A 260 11.88 -3.88 1.08
CA ALA A 260 12.23 -4.35 2.41
C ALA A 260 11.98 -5.87 2.52
N GLN A 261 12.95 -6.60 3.10
CA GLN A 261 12.88 -8.06 3.21
C GLN A 261 12.89 -8.48 4.68
N PHE A 262 12.00 -9.40 5.03
CA PHE A 262 11.90 -9.95 6.38
C PHE A 262 11.91 -11.48 6.33
N LEU A 263 12.52 -12.07 7.34
CA LEU A 263 12.54 -13.50 7.61
C LEU A 263 11.42 -13.85 8.58
N VAL A 264 10.68 -14.91 8.28
CA VAL A 264 9.73 -15.53 9.22
C VAL A 264 10.47 -16.63 9.97
N VAL A 265 11.04 -16.26 11.11
CA VAL A 265 11.95 -17.12 11.89
C VAL A 265 11.19 -18.14 12.75
N ARG A 266 9.92 -17.88 13.08
CA ARG A 266 9.07 -18.82 13.82
C ARG A 266 7.79 -19.11 13.06
N PRO A 267 7.53 -20.37 12.65
CA PRO A 267 6.29 -20.71 11.99
C PRO A 267 5.11 -20.65 12.98
N PRO A 268 3.89 -20.51 12.46
CA PRO A 268 2.65 -20.70 13.22
C PRO A 268 2.66 -21.99 14.06
N LYS A 269 2.23 -21.90 15.33
CA LYS A 269 2.25 -23.04 16.29
C LYS A 269 1.43 -24.25 15.83
N ASN A 270 0.41 -24.04 15.01
CA ASN A 270 -0.42 -25.10 14.43
C ASN A 270 0.33 -25.92 13.35
N LEU A 271 1.45 -25.43 12.82
CA LEU A 271 2.23 -26.13 11.79
C LEU A 271 3.31 -27.04 12.37
N THR A 272 3.70 -26.87 13.64
CA THR A 272 4.81 -27.62 14.25
C THR A 272 4.45 -29.08 14.58
N GLY A 273 3.18 -29.36 14.91
CA GLY A 273 2.74 -30.69 15.37
C GLY A 273 2.70 -31.80 14.31
N ARG A 274 2.74 -31.48 13.01
CA ARG A 274 2.67 -32.47 11.92
C ARG A 274 4.02 -32.82 11.29
N LEU A 275 5.11 -32.19 11.74
CA LEU A 275 6.44 -32.33 11.15
C LEU A 275 7.06 -33.72 11.28
N SER A 276 6.82 -34.40 12.41
CA SER A 276 7.62 -35.55 12.82
C SER A 276 7.46 -36.79 11.93
N GLN A 277 6.57 -36.77 10.93
CA GLN A 277 6.28 -37.91 10.07
C GLN A 277 6.82 -37.80 8.64
N SER A 278 7.37 -36.65 8.20
CA SER A 278 7.85 -36.50 6.82
C SER A 278 9.38 -36.65 6.66
N ASN A 279 10.07 -37.31 7.60
CA ASN A 279 11.52 -37.54 7.54
C ASN A 279 12.00 -38.42 6.38
N ASN A 280 11.14 -38.74 5.40
CA ASN A 280 11.57 -39.19 4.09
C ASN A 280 12.25 -38.01 3.38
N ALA A 281 13.54 -37.82 3.68
CA ALA A 281 14.44 -36.79 3.18
C ALA A 281 14.56 -36.71 1.64
N ASN A 282 13.89 -37.60 0.91
CA ASN A 282 13.86 -37.65 -0.54
C ASN A 282 12.66 -36.91 -1.17
N GLY A 283 11.69 -36.45 -0.36
CA GLY A 283 10.63 -35.55 -0.84
C GLY A 283 11.23 -34.17 -1.12
N GLY A 284 11.51 -33.85 -2.38
CA GLY A 284 12.08 -32.57 -2.79
C GLY A 284 11.30 -31.38 -2.24
N ARG A 285 11.99 -30.46 -1.56
CA ARG A 285 11.43 -29.18 -1.10
C ARG A 285 11.27 -28.25 -2.28
N MET A 286 10.19 -27.47 -2.28
CA MET A 286 9.90 -26.51 -3.35
C MET A 286 9.84 -25.09 -2.79
N VAL A 287 10.29 -24.13 -3.60
CA VAL A 287 10.11 -22.70 -3.36
C VAL A 287 8.89 -22.26 -4.16
N LEU A 288 7.95 -21.62 -3.48
CA LEU A 288 6.74 -21.05 -4.07
C LEU A 288 6.54 -19.63 -3.60
N PHE A 289 5.85 -18.84 -4.42
CA PHE A 289 5.54 -17.44 -4.15
C PHE A 289 4.04 -17.24 -4.03
N HIS A 290 3.64 -16.29 -3.19
CA HIS A 290 2.25 -15.88 -3.03
C HIS A 290 2.16 -14.37 -2.81
N GLY A 291 1.47 -13.67 -3.69
CA GLY A 291 1.16 -12.25 -3.53
C GLY A 291 -0.09 -12.06 -2.68
N THR A 292 -0.07 -11.07 -1.79
CA THR A 292 -1.21 -10.71 -0.96
C THR A 292 -1.19 -9.22 -0.59
N VAL A 293 -2.31 -8.72 -0.08
CA VAL A 293 -2.41 -7.37 0.48
C VAL A 293 -1.84 -7.34 1.91
N LEU A 294 -1.31 -6.19 2.30
CA LEU A 294 -0.66 -6.01 3.60
C LEU A 294 -1.59 -6.29 4.80
N SER A 295 -2.91 -6.12 4.66
CA SER A 295 -3.90 -6.39 5.70
C SER A 295 -4.01 -7.87 6.09
N PHE A 296 -3.63 -8.81 5.21
CA PHE A 296 -3.66 -10.25 5.53
C PHE A 296 -2.40 -10.74 6.26
N LEU A 297 -1.30 -9.98 6.20
CA LEU A 297 -0.02 -10.39 6.75
C LEU A 297 -0.09 -10.81 8.24
N PRO A 298 -0.75 -10.07 9.16
CA PRO A 298 -0.80 -10.47 10.56
C PRO A 298 -1.47 -11.85 10.76
N THR A 299 -2.57 -12.10 10.05
CA THR A 299 -3.27 -13.39 10.10
C THR A 299 -2.41 -14.53 9.54
N ILE A 300 -1.73 -14.30 8.41
CA ILE A 300 -0.84 -15.28 7.78
C ILE A 300 0.33 -15.65 8.72
N LEU A 301 0.90 -14.67 9.42
CA LEU A 301 2.01 -14.91 10.35
C LEU A 301 1.61 -15.73 11.58
N LEU A 302 0.37 -15.60 12.05
CA LEU A 302 -0.11 -16.34 13.24
C LEU A 302 -0.71 -17.69 12.91
N GLU A 303 -1.38 -17.82 11.76
CA GLU A 303 -2.17 -19.01 11.42
C GLU A 303 -1.60 -19.82 10.24
N GLY A 304 -0.67 -19.23 9.49
CA GLY A 304 -0.21 -19.76 8.22
C GLY A 304 -1.13 -19.38 7.06
N LEU A 305 -0.76 -19.84 5.87
CA LEU A 305 -1.60 -19.69 4.68
C LEU A 305 -2.82 -20.62 4.77
N LYS A 306 -3.98 -20.11 4.39
CA LYS A 306 -5.25 -20.86 4.36
C LYS A 306 -5.82 -20.84 2.95
N ALA A 307 -6.43 -21.94 2.55
CA ALA A 307 -7.22 -21.99 1.34
C ALA A 307 -8.56 -21.29 1.60
N THR A 308 -8.67 -20.03 1.16
CA THR A 308 -9.85 -19.17 1.38
C THR A 308 -10.54 -18.76 0.10
N SER A 309 -9.87 -18.84 -1.06
CA SER A 309 -10.47 -18.48 -2.34
C SER A 309 -11.67 -19.37 -2.66
N THR A 310 -12.77 -18.75 -3.08
CA THR A 310 -14.00 -19.42 -3.49
C THR A 310 -13.98 -19.86 -4.95
N HIS A 311 -12.93 -19.51 -5.70
CA HIS A 311 -12.68 -20.06 -7.03
C HIS A 311 -12.36 -21.56 -6.89
N ALA A 312 -13.41 -22.35 -6.97
CA ALA A 312 -13.34 -23.79 -6.80
C ALA A 312 -12.68 -24.42 -8.02
N VAL A 313 -11.48 -24.95 -7.83
CA VAL A 313 -10.82 -25.84 -8.79
C VAL A 313 -11.07 -27.25 -8.29
N ARG A 314 -11.83 -28.06 -9.04
CA ARG A 314 -12.13 -29.44 -8.60
C ARG A 314 -10.81 -30.19 -8.35
N PRO A 315 -10.64 -30.89 -7.22
CA PRO A 315 -11.67 -31.27 -6.23
C PRO A 315 -11.83 -30.33 -5.03
N HIS A 316 -11.21 -29.16 -5.02
CA HIS A 316 -11.12 -28.27 -3.87
C HIS A 316 -12.27 -27.24 -3.82
N LYS A 317 -12.98 -27.20 -2.68
CA LYS A 317 -14.01 -26.17 -2.41
C LYS A 317 -13.44 -24.80 -2.08
N ARG A 318 -12.22 -24.79 -1.53
CA ARG A 318 -11.46 -23.57 -1.26
C ARG A 318 -10.03 -23.80 -1.70
N THR A 319 -9.44 -22.77 -2.27
CA THR A 319 -8.13 -22.85 -2.91
C THR A 319 -7.17 -21.80 -2.36
N LEU A 320 -5.89 -22.13 -2.39
CA LEU A 320 -4.75 -21.23 -2.20
C LEU A 320 -3.90 -21.33 -3.46
N TRP A 321 -3.62 -20.20 -4.09
CA TRP A 321 -2.88 -20.11 -5.35
C TRP A 321 -1.47 -19.65 -5.08
N MET A 322 -0.49 -20.34 -5.65
CA MET A 322 0.92 -20.00 -5.53
C MET A 322 1.62 -20.25 -6.84
N ALA A 323 2.67 -19.49 -7.14
CA ALA A 323 3.42 -19.65 -8.37
C ALA A 323 4.87 -20.06 -8.08
N GLU A 324 5.49 -20.72 -9.05
CA GLU A 324 6.93 -20.95 -9.03
C GLU A 324 7.72 -19.68 -9.34
N GLU A 325 7.16 -18.79 -10.17
CA GLU A 325 7.75 -17.51 -10.54
C GLU A 325 7.26 -16.37 -9.63
N PRO A 326 8.16 -15.53 -9.08
CA PRO A 326 7.79 -14.35 -8.31
C PRO A 326 6.90 -13.40 -9.10
N ALA A 327 7.21 -13.15 -10.38
CA ALA A 327 6.49 -12.23 -11.25
C ALA A 327 5.00 -12.56 -11.36
N THR A 328 4.62 -13.84 -11.44
CA THR A 328 3.21 -14.27 -11.44
C THR A 328 2.50 -13.86 -10.16
N SER A 329 3.20 -13.93 -9.02
CA SER A 329 2.67 -13.58 -7.71
C SER A 329 2.65 -12.07 -7.46
N TYR A 330 3.49 -11.28 -8.13
CA TYR A 330 3.54 -9.82 -8.00
C TYR A 330 2.17 -9.17 -8.28
N LEU A 331 1.47 -9.63 -9.32
CA LEU A 331 0.12 -9.16 -9.67
C LEU A 331 -0.89 -9.30 -8.52
N TYR A 332 -0.71 -10.33 -7.68
CA TYR A 332 -1.56 -10.60 -6.53
C TYR A 332 -1.05 -9.95 -5.25
N ALA A 333 0.18 -9.43 -5.23
CA ALA A 333 0.66 -8.49 -4.23
C ALA A 333 0.03 -7.09 -4.45
N ALA A 334 -1.22 -7.09 -4.92
CA ALA A 334 -1.98 -5.92 -5.27
C ALA A 334 -2.13 -5.01 -4.05
N ARG A 335 -2.19 -3.72 -4.34
CA ARG A 335 -2.84 -2.78 -3.45
C ARG A 335 -4.32 -2.95 -3.65
N LEU A 336 -5.11 -2.78 -2.59
CA LEU A 336 -6.48 -2.36 -2.81
C LEU A 336 -6.36 -0.91 -3.31
N PRO A 337 -6.69 -0.59 -4.58
CA PRO A 337 -6.74 0.79 -5.04
C PRO A 337 -7.85 1.46 -4.22
N TYR A 338 -7.46 2.11 -3.13
CA TYR A 338 -8.44 2.73 -2.27
C TYR A 338 -8.74 4.11 -2.82
N GLU A 339 -9.92 4.23 -3.42
CA GLU A 339 -10.44 5.44 -4.02
C GLU A 339 -11.01 6.35 -2.93
N GLY A 340 -10.18 7.23 -2.37
CA GLY A 340 -10.64 8.28 -1.46
C GLY A 340 -9.52 9.00 -0.73
N ASP A 341 -9.81 10.20 -0.20
CA ASP A 341 -8.96 11.04 0.66
C ASP A 341 -8.65 10.41 2.03
N ALA A 342 -8.59 9.07 2.11
CA ALA A 342 -8.15 8.39 3.31
C ALA A 342 -6.74 8.92 3.63
N ARG A 343 -6.65 9.74 4.69
CA ARG A 343 -5.44 10.43 5.12
C ARG A 343 -4.29 9.43 5.11
N ARG A 344 -3.29 9.71 4.28
CA ARG A 344 -2.05 8.94 4.28
C ARG A 344 -1.45 9.01 5.68
N TRP A 345 -0.96 7.89 6.17
CA TRP A 345 -0.13 7.90 7.35
C TRP A 345 1.28 8.33 6.91
N GLU A 346 1.50 9.65 6.88
CA GLU A 346 2.66 10.29 6.22
C GLU A 346 4.02 9.77 6.69
N ASP A 347 4.13 9.36 7.96
CA ASP A 347 5.37 8.87 8.56
C ASP A 347 5.62 7.36 8.34
N ASN A 348 4.71 6.65 7.67
CA ASN A 348 4.77 5.21 7.58
C ASN A 348 5.42 4.70 6.29
N SER A 349 6.50 3.94 6.44
CA SER A 349 7.27 3.40 5.33
C SER A 349 6.56 2.27 4.55
N TYR A 350 5.44 1.73 5.03
CA TYR A 350 4.78 0.58 4.40
C TYR A 350 3.27 0.72 4.16
N SER A 351 2.67 1.91 4.34
CA SER A 351 1.20 2.09 4.28
C SER A 351 0.58 1.75 2.93
N ASP A 352 1.36 1.88 1.86
CA ASP A 352 0.97 1.63 0.49
C ASP A 352 2.02 0.70 -0.10
N CYS A 353 2.05 -0.55 0.36
CA CYS A 353 2.96 -1.59 -0.13
C CYS A 353 2.19 -2.89 -0.38
N GLY A 354 2.60 -3.61 -1.43
CA GLY A 354 2.21 -5.00 -1.65
C GLY A 354 3.02 -5.94 -0.78
N VAL A 355 2.53 -7.16 -0.56
CA VAL A 355 3.27 -8.21 0.13
C VAL A 355 3.46 -9.40 -0.80
N LEU A 356 4.71 -9.74 -1.05
CA LEU A 356 5.08 -11.00 -1.68
C LEU A 356 5.67 -11.94 -0.64
N LEU A 357 5.15 -13.15 -0.57
CA LEU A 357 5.61 -14.19 0.35
C LEU A 357 6.49 -15.19 -0.38
N GLY A 358 7.68 -15.43 0.16
CA GLY A 358 8.53 -16.53 -0.23
C GLY A 358 8.32 -17.73 0.68
N CYS A 359 7.85 -18.84 0.13
CA CYS A 359 7.36 -19.99 0.88
C CYS A 359 8.16 -21.26 0.60
N GLU A 360 8.36 -22.05 1.65
CA GLU A 360 8.85 -23.42 1.60
C GLU A 360 7.66 -24.38 1.58
N PHE A 361 7.56 -25.20 0.54
CA PHE A 361 6.61 -26.31 0.49
C PHE A 361 7.34 -27.63 0.75
N LEU A 362 6.84 -28.39 1.73
CA LEU A 362 7.46 -29.62 2.24
C LEU A 362 7.06 -30.87 1.46
N GLY A 363 6.78 -30.73 0.17
CA GLY A 363 6.42 -31.83 -0.69
C GLY A 363 6.82 -31.58 -2.13
N THR A 364 6.67 -32.60 -2.95
CA THR A 364 6.84 -32.51 -4.39
C THR A 364 5.47 -32.44 -5.05
N ARG A 365 5.32 -31.53 -6.01
CA ARG A 365 4.12 -31.45 -6.85
C ARG A 365 4.55 -31.02 -8.26
N LYS A 366 3.87 -31.53 -9.28
CA LYS A 366 3.90 -30.92 -10.61
C LYS A 366 2.90 -29.76 -10.61
N GLY A 367 3.21 -28.66 -11.28
CA GLY A 367 2.26 -27.57 -11.51
C GLY A 367 0.97 -28.14 -12.10
N GLU A 368 -0.17 -27.72 -11.56
CA GLU A 368 -1.49 -28.22 -11.99
C GLU A 368 -2.06 -27.40 -13.13
N VAL A 369 -1.61 -26.15 -13.25
CA VAL A 369 -2.08 -25.21 -14.26
C VAL A 369 -0.86 -24.60 -14.93
N ASN A 370 -0.77 -24.77 -16.25
CA ASN A 370 0.09 -23.97 -17.11
C ASN A 370 -0.77 -22.84 -17.66
N TYR A 371 -0.59 -21.62 -17.16
CA TYR A 371 -1.11 -20.43 -17.82
C TYR A 371 -0.19 -20.12 -19.01
N GLU A 372 -0.40 -20.77 -20.15
CA GLU A 372 0.11 -20.26 -21.44
C GLU A 372 -0.93 -19.35 -22.12
N HIS A 373 -2.20 -19.49 -21.75
CA HIS A 373 -3.31 -18.74 -22.33
C HIS A 373 -4.25 -18.29 -21.22
N ASP A 374 -4.29 -16.99 -20.94
CA ASP A 374 -5.38 -16.44 -20.14
C ASP A 374 -6.65 -16.33 -21.01
N ILE A 375 -7.80 -16.42 -20.34
CA ILE A 375 -9.16 -16.47 -20.91
C ILE A 375 -9.52 -15.16 -21.65
N ASP A 376 -8.75 -14.09 -21.41
CA ASP A 376 -8.96 -12.75 -21.97
C ASP A 376 -8.04 -12.41 -23.17
N GLY A 377 -7.24 -13.35 -23.68
CA GLY A 377 -6.61 -13.25 -25.02
C GLY A 377 -5.48 -12.22 -25.22
N ASP A 378 -5.23 -11.32 -24.27
CA ASP A 378 -4.36 -10.14 -24.49
C ASP A 378 -2.98 -10.19 -23.80
N VAL A 379 -2.67 -11.23 -23.02
CA VAL A 379 -1.34 -11.36 -22.39
C VAL A 379 -0.67 -12.66 -22.83
N GLU A 380 0.08 -12.59 -23.93
CA GLU A 380 1.07 -13.62 -24.28
C GLU A 380 2.26 -13.52 -23.31
N ILE A 381 2.11 -14.08 -22.11
CA ILE A 381 3.29 -14.43 -21.30
C ILE A 381 3.92 -15.60 -22.05
N GLY A 382 4.90 -15.34 -22.91
CA GLY A 382 5.52 -16.32 -23.82
C GLY A 382 6.25 -17.49 -23.15
N ARG A 383 5.98 -17.78 -21.87
CA ARG A 383 6.47 -18.95 -21.13
C ARG A 383 5.39 -19.45 -20.16
N PRO A 384 5.14 -20.76 -20.07
CA PRO A 384 4.28 -21.34 -19.03
C PRO A 384 4.84 -20.99 -17.66
N GLN A 385 4.07 -20.27 -16.86
CA GLN A 385 4.39 -20.01 -15.46
C GLN A 385 3.67 -21.06 -14.60
N PRO A 386 4.39 -22.01 -13.96
CA PRO A 386 3.75 -23.08 -13.21
C PRO A 386 3.00 -22.51 -11.99
N VAL A 387 1.68 -22.68 -12.00
CA VAL A 387 0.81 -22.29 -10.87
C VAL A 387 0.31 -23.54 -10.15
N HIS A 388 0.34 -23.47 -8.83
CA HIS A 388 -0.02 -24.55 -7.92
C HIS A 388 -1.25 -24.15 -7.11
N VAL A 389 -2.27 -25.01 -7.11
CA VAL A 389 -3.55 -24.78 -6.41
C VAL A 389 -3.67 -25.73 -5.22
N PHE A 390 -3.67 -25.21 -4.00
CA PHE A 390 -3.72 -26.02 -2.78
C PHE A 390 -5.12 -25.99 -2.16
N GLY A 391 -5.68 -27.17 -1.87
CA GLY A 391 -6.79 -27.31 -0.95
C GLY A 391 -6.37 -27.18 0.53
N SER A 392 -7.35 -27.00 1.42
CA SER A 392 -7.11 -26.79 2.86
C SER A 392 -6.19 -27.81 3.55
N PRO A 393 -6.24 -29.12 3.27
CA PRO A 393 -5.34 -30.08 3.93
C PRO A 393 -3.86 -29.81 3.64
N SER A 394 -3.57 -29.36 2.41
CA SER A 394 -2.22 -29.19 1.88
C SER A 394 -1.57 -27.89 2.36
N THR A 395 -2.34 -26.90 2.84
CA THR A 395 -1.75 -25.65 3.33
C THR A 395 -0.92 -25.81 4.60
N SER A 396 -1.13 -26.92 5.33
CA SER A 396 -0.29 -27.30 6.47
C SER A 396 1.15 -27.68 6.10
N LEU A 397 1.44 -27.92 4.82
CA LEU A 397 2.78 -28.24 4.30
C LEU A 397 3.53 -27.00 3.78
N ILE A 398 2.91 -25.82 3.84
CA ILE A 398 3.48 -24.56 3.34
C ILE A 398 3.93 -23.73 4.52
N ARG A 399 5.18 -23.26 4.47
CA ARG A 399 5.75 -22.35 5.46
C ARG A 399 6.14 -21.06 4.78
N VAL A 400 5.65 -19.94 5.28
CA VAL A 400 6.20 -18.64 4.91
C VAL A 400 7.59 -18.54 5.55
N ARG A 401 8.59 -18.21 4.74
CA ARG A 401 9.99 -18.05 5.19
C ARG A 401 10.49 -16.63 4.95
N TYR A 402 10.01 -16.00 3.88
CA TYR A 402 10.33 -14.63 3.51
C TYR A 402 9.05 -13.81 3.34
N VAL A 403 9.13 -12.53 3.71
CA VAL A 403 8.15 -11.49 3.44
C VAL A 403 8.88 -10.36 2.74
N PHE A 404 8.53 -10.11 1.49
CA PHE A 404 9.03 -9.00 0.68
C PHE A 404 7.96 -7.91 0.64
N ILE A 405 8.33 -6.69 1.00
CA ILE A 405 7.43 -5.53 1.01
C ILE A 405 7.70 -4.72 -0.24
N LEU A 406 6.72 -4.69 -1.15
CA LEU A 406 6.82 -4.12 -2.49
C LEU A 406 6.28 -2.68 -2.48
N PRO A 407 7.13 -1.64 -2.60
CA PRO A 407 6.68 -0.26 -2.69
C PRO A 407 5.99 0.05 -4.03
N ASP A 408 5.41 1.25 -4.15
CA ASP A 408 4.46 1.60 -5.24
C ASP A 408 5.10 1.61 -6.61
N ASP A 409 6.28 2.18 -6.63
CA ASP A 409 7.16 2.27 -7.78
C ASP A 409 7.62 0.91 -8.31
N THR A 410 7.45 -0.18 -7.56
CA THR A 410 7.92 -1.52 -7.97
C THR A 410 6.83 -2.43 -8.54
N LEU A 411 5.54 -2.06 -8.46
CA LEU A 411 4.44 -2.94 -8.87
C LEU A 411 4.00 -2.77 -10.33
N GLU A 412 4.27 -1.60 -10.93
CA GLU A 412 3.94 -1.36 -12.35
C GLU A 412 4.97 -2.00 -13.31
N ASP A 413 6.17 -2.30 -12.80
CA ASP A 413 7.27 -2.86 -13.59
C ASP A 413 7.49 -4.34 -13.26
N TYR A 414 6.66 -5.23 -13.82
CA TYR A 414 6.82 -6.69 -13.69
C TYR A 414 8.22 -7.19 -14.05
N GLU A 415 8.91 -6.45 -14.93
CA GLU A 415 10.30 -6.68 -15.34
C GLU A 415 11.31 -6.59 -14.18
N VAL A 416 10.90 -6.04 -13.04
CA VAL A 416 11.76 -5.84 -11.86
C VAL A 416 11.68 -7.01 -10.88
N ALA A 417 10.75 -7.95 -11.09
CA ALA A 417 10.71 -9.16 -10.29
C ALA A 417 11.91 -10.07 -10.66
N PRO A 418 12.69 -10.55 -9.68
CA PRO A 418 13.78 -11.49 -9.96
C PRO A 418 13.25 -12.81 -10.51
N GLU A 419 14.04 -13.47 -11.36
CA GLU A 419 13.68 -14.78 -11.90
C GLU A 419 13.74 -15.87 -10.82
N ALA A 420 12.81 -16.83 -10.87
CA ALA A 420 12.83 -17.95 -9.92
C ALA A 420 14.12 -18.78 -10.02
N ALA A 421 14.73 -18.85 -11.20
CA ALA A 421 15.99 -19.55 -11.43
C ALA A 421 17.12 -19.04 -10.53
N ASP A 422 17.16 -17.73 -10.28
CA ASP A 422 18.16 -17.10 -9.41
C ASP A 422 17.80 -17.22 -7.93
N LEU A 423 16.52 -17.03 -7.59
CA LEU A 423 16.08 -17.04 -6.19
C LEU A 423 16.02 -18.45 -5.59
N ARG A 424 15.54 -19.44 -6.34
CA ARG A 424 15.23 -20.77 -5.81
C ARG A 424 16.43 -21.46 -5.16
N PRO A 425 17.63 -21.52 -5.77
CA PRO A 425 18.80 -22.13 -5.13
C PRO A 425 19.18 -21.41 -3.83
N LEU A 426 19.09 -20.08 -3.81
CA LEU A 426 19.43 -19.24 -2.66
C LEU A 426 18.45 -19.43 -1.51
N MET A 427 17.14 -19.44 -1.80
CA MET A 427 16.11 -19.68 -0.80
C MET A 427 16.18 -21.10 -0.24
N LEU A 428 16.37 -22.12 -1.08
CA LEU A 428 16.57 -23.51 -0.61
C LEU A 428 17.81 -23.66 0.27
N LYS A 429 18.90 -22.95 -0.05
CA LYS A 429 20.08 -22.87 0.81
C LYS A 429 19.74 -22.18 2.13
N ALA A 430 19.06 -21.03 2.08
CA ALA A 430 18.65 -20.28 3.26
C ALA A 430 17.76 -21.12 4.18
N PHE A 431 16.80 -21.89 3.65
CA PHE A 431 15.89 -22.73 4.44
C PHE A 431 16.60 -23.82 5.27
N LYS A 432 17.85 -24.15 4.93
CA LYS A 432 18.69 -25.09 5.70
C LYS A 432 19.45 -24.41 6.84
N SER A 433 19.48 -23.08 6.90
CA SER A 433 20.15 -22.33 7.96
C SER A 433 19.45 -22.47 9.31
N GLU A 434 20.23 -22.35 10.39
CA GLU A 434 19.77 -22.56 11.77
C GLU A 434 18.58 -21.66 12.14
N ILE A 435 18.51 -20.46 11.57
CA ILE A 435 17.43 -19.49 11.85
C ILE A 435 16.04 -20.04 11.50
N PHE A 436 15.94 -21.00 10.58
CA PHE A 436 14.70 -21.66 10.19
C PHE A 436 14.53 -23.07 10.77
N GLN A 437 15.58 -23.61 11.39
CA GLN A 437 15.59 -24.94 12.02
C GLN A 437 15.26 -24.87 13.53
N GLY A 438 15.63 -23.79 14.21
CA GLY A 438 15.39 -23.59 15.65
C GLY A 438 13.97 -23.15 16.02
N ALA A 439 12.98 -23.46 15.18
CA ALA A 439 11.70 -22.78 15.11
C ALA A 439 10.48 -23.69 15.29
#